data_AF-A0A1V6A1G9-F1
#
_entry.id   AF-A0A1V6A1G9-F1
#
_cell.length_a   1.000
_cell.length_b   1.000
_cell.length_c   1.000
_cell.angle_alpha   90.00
_cell.angle_beta   90.00
_cell.angle_gamma   90.00
#
_symmetry.space_group_name_H-M   'P 1'
#
loop_
_entity.id
_entity.type
_entity.pdbx_description
1 polymer ?
#
loop_
_entity_poly.entity_id
_entity_poly.type
_entity_poly.pdbx_seq_one_letter_code
_entity_poly.pdbx_strand_id
1 'polypeptide(L)'
;MEKREYYSRDYDFAEIEMDPRFLQCRKEMFISFSTWLAFTAISLAVAYGLGKGPVEEYKYILGLPQWWFAVIVVSVVFTFIVIFLSLFVFQDMELSDVAETGEKKKG
;
A
#
# COMPACT_ATOMS: atom_id res chain seq x y z
N MET A 1 -12.13 -34.62 -0.41
CA MET A 1 -13.00 -33.64 -1.08
C MET A 1 -13.04 -33.94 -2.56
N GLU A 2 -14.23 -34.14 -3.13
CA GLU A 2 -14.42 -34.33 -4.57
C GLU A 2 -14.31 -32.96 -5.28
N LYS A 3 -13.70 -32.87 -6.48
CA LYS A 3 -13.52 -31.58 -7.19
C LYS A 3 -14.81 -30.76 -7.36
N ARG A 4 -15.98 -31.41 -7.37
CA ARG A 4 -17.29 -30.75 -7.46
C ARG A 4 -17.68 -29.99 -6.19
N GLU A 5 -17.19 -30.40 -5.02
CA GLU A 5 -17.42 -29.67 -3.76
C GLU A 5 -16.69 -28.33 -3.75
N TYR A 6 -15.51 -28.24 -4.37
CA TYR A 6 -14.69 -27.02 -4.41
C TYR A 6 -15.35 -25.85 -5.17
N TYR A 7 -16.22 -26.16 -6.14
CA TYR A 7 -16.97 -25.16 -6.92
C TYR A 7 -18.42 -25.00 -6.45
N SER A 8 -18.81 -25.69 -5.37
CA SER A 8 -20.08 -25.39 -4.72
C SER A 8 -20.09 -23.92 -4.30
N ARG A 9 -21.28 -23.31 -4.22
CA ARG A 9 -21.45 -21.98 -3.59
C ARG A 9 -22.37 -22.06 -2.37
N ASP A 10 -22.68 -23.30 -1.98
CA ASP A 10 -23.55 -23.65 -0.87
C ASP A 10 -22.68 -23.89 0.38
N TYR A 11 -22.04 -22.82 0.85
CA TYR A 11 -21.23 -22.81 2.07
C TYR A 11 -21.88 -21.91 3.10
N ASP A 12 -21.82 -22.29 4.38
CA ASP A 12 -22.20 -21.41 5.48
C ASP A 12 -21.03 -20.48 5.81
N PHE A 13 -21.29 -19.17 5.86
CA PHE A 13 -20.29 -18.18 6.24
C PHE A 13 -19.73 -18.40 7.66
N ALA A 14 -20.50 -19.05 8.54
CA ALA A 14 -20.05 -19.40 9.88
C ALA A 14 -18.95 -20.48 9.89
N GLU A 15 -18.83 -21.27 8.83
CA GLU A 15 -17.83 -22.35 8.71
C GLU A 15 -16.50 -21.88 8.07
N ILE A 16 -16.43 -20.63 7.61
CA ILE A 16 -15.23 -20.09 6.98
C ILE A 16 -14.18 -19.82 8.06
N GLU A 17 -13.12 -20.63 8.07
CA GLU A 17 -11.96 -20.41 8.94
C GLU A 17 -11.23 -19.11 8.56
N MET A 18 -10.93 -18.27 9.55
CA MET A 18 -10.21 -17.02 9.33
C MET A 18 -8.71 -17.30 9.18
N ASP A 19 -8.20 -17.19 7.96
CA ASP A 19 -6.76 -17.28 7.69
C ASP A 19 -6.01 -16.13 8.39
N PRO A 20 -4.98 -16.42 9.22
CA PRO A 20 -4.11 -15.41 9.84
C PRO A 20 -3.54 -14.37 8.86
N ARG A 21 -3.33 -14.76 7.59
CA ARG A 21 -2.84 -13.89 6.52
C ARG A 21 -3.76 -12.69 6.30
N PHE A 22 -5.07 -12.85 6.48
CA PHE A 22 -6.02 -11.73 6.35
C PHE A 22 -5.84 -10.66 7.45
N LEU A 23 -5.47 -11.04 8.67
CA LEU A 23 -5.17 -10.06 9.71
C LEU A 23 -3.90 -9.27 9.37
N GLN A 24 -2.90 -9.93 8.78
CA GLN A 24 -1.68 -9.26 8.33
C GLN A 24 -1.97 -8.31 7.17
N CYS A 25 -2.66 -8.77 6.13
CA CYS A 25 -3.10 -7.93 5.02
C CYS A 25 -3.91 -6.70 5.49
N ARG A 26 -4.77 -6.86 6.49
CA ARG A 26 -5.53 -5.73 7.07
C ARG A 26 -4.61 -4.67 7.68
N LYS A 27 -3.56 -5.07 8.39
CA LYS A 27 -2.57 -4.14 8.96
C LYS A 27 -1.82 -3.39 7.86
N GLU A 28 -1.33 -4.12 6.87
CA GLU A 28 -0.57 -3.56 5.74
C GLU A 28 -1.42 -2.63 4.86
N MET A 29 -2.70 -2.96 4.68
CA MET A 29 -3.69 -2.09 4.05
C MET A 29 -3.81 -0.75 4.78
N PHE A 30 -3.96 -0.75 6.11
CA PHE A 30 -4.05 0.49 6.87
C PHE A 30 -2.77 1.32 6.79
N ILE A 31 -1.60 0.68 6.86
CA ILE A 31 -0.31 1.36 6.71
C ILE A 31 -0.26 2.05 5.33
N SER A 32 -0.52 1.30 4.26
CA SER A 32 -0.52 1.82 2.88
C SER A 32 -1.50 2.97 2.70
N PHE A 33 -2.73 2.81 3.22
CA PHE A 33 -3.78 3.81 3.14
C PHE A 33 -3.39 5.10 3.88
N SER A 34 -2.87 4.99 5.11
CA SER A 34 -2.41 6.13 5.89
C SER A 34 -1.22 6.85 5.23
N THR A 35 -0.26 6.11 4.67
CA THR A 35 0.87 6.70 3.94
C THR A 35 0.39 7.48 2.73
N TRP A 36 -0.55 6.94 1.95
CA TRP A 36 -1.13 7.64 0.80
C TRP A 36 -1.93 8.88 1.21
N LEU A 37 -2.71 8.79 2.29
CA LEU A 37 -3.46 9.93 2.83
C LEU A 37 -2.52 11.05 3.27
N ALA A 38 -1.43 10.71 3.97
CA ALA A 38 -0.43 11.66 4.43
C ALA A 38 0.29 12.33 3.23
N PHE A 39 0.69 11.55 2.23
CA PHE A 39 1.29 12.07 0.99
C PHE A 39 0.36 13.08 0.32
N THR A 40 -0.93 12.71 0.19
CA THR A 40 -1.93 13.54 -0.47
C THR A 40 -2.16 14.83 0.31
N ALA A 41 -2.37 14.75 1.62
CA ALA A 41 -2.59 15.90 2.47
C ALA A 41 -1.40 16.88 2.46
N ILE A 42 -0.18 16.36 2.59
CA ILE A 42 1.04 17.18 2.56
C ILE A 42 1.26 17.80 1.18
N SER A 43 1.09 17.03 0.11
CA SER A 43 1.25 17.54 -1.26
C SER A 43 0.26 18.66 -1.57
N LEU A 44 -1.01 18.50 -1.18
CA LEU A 44 -2.03 19.55 -1.31
C LEU A 44 -1.67 20.76 -0.45
N ALA A 45 -1.28 20.57 0.81
CA ALA A 45 -0.88 21.66 1.69
C ALA A 45 0.31 22.46 1.12
N VAL A 46 1.31 21.80 0.55
CA VAL A 46 2.46 22.44 -0.09
C VAL A 46 2.04 23.16 -1.38
N ALA A 47 1.28 22.50 -2.25
CA ALA A 47 0.84 23.07 -3.52
C ALA A 47 -0.02 24.32 -3.32
N TYR A 48 -1.03 24.26 -2.44
CA TYR A 48 -1.90 25.41 -2.18
C TYR A 48 -1.29 26.41 -1.19
N GLY A 49 -0.39 25.98 -0.30
CA GLY A 49 0.28 26.88 0.64
C GLY A 49 1.31 27.77 -0.05
N LEU A 50 2.07 27.22 -1.01
CA LEU A 50 3.10 27.95 -1.75
C LEU A 50 2.66 28.44 -3.13
N GLY A 51 1.64 27.80 -3.72
CA GLY A 51 1.12 28.12 -5.05
C GLY A 51 -0.16 28.97 -5.01
N LYS A 52 -0.44 29.67 -3.91
CA LYS A 52 -1.55 30.61 -3.81
C LYS A 52 -1.01 32.04 -3.99
N GLY A 53 -1.28 32.64 -5.14
CA GLY A 53 -0.91 34.03 -5.44
C GLY A 53 -0.93 34.31 -6.95
N PRO A 54 -0.66 35.57 -7.35
CA PRO A 54 -0.44 35.92 -8.75
C PRO A 54 0.79 35.17 -9.29
N VAL A 55 0.72 34.72 -10.54
CA VAL A 55 1.81 33.94 -11.17
C VAL A 55 3.07 34.79 -11.32
N GLU A 56 2.93 36.11 -11.43
CA GLU A 56 4.04 37.06 -11.58
C GLU A 56 4.97 37.10 -10.36
N GLU A 57 4.48 36.74 -9.17
CA GLU A 57 5.24 36.74 -7.92
C GLU A 57 5.85 35.37 -7.59
N TYR A 58 5.65 34.37 -8.46
CA TYR A 58 6.16 33.03 -8.20
C TYR A 58 7.68 33.02 -8.22
N LYS A 59 8.24 32.43 -7.17
CA LYS A 59 9.66 32.06 -7.17
C LYS A 59 9.83 30.83 -8.04
N TYR A 60 10.85 30.85 -8.88
CA TYR A 60 11.19 29.72 -9.74
C TYR A 60 12.50 29.08 -9.27
N ILE A 61 12.49 27.76 -9.14
CA ILE A 61 13.66 26.94 -8.85
C ILE A 61 13.90 26.08 -10.10
N LEU A 62 15.07 26.23 -10.71
CA LEU A 62 15.43 25.50 -11.94
C LEU A 62 14.41 25.66 -13.09
N GLY A 63 13.79 26.84 -13.20
CA GLY A 63 12.79 27.14 -14.23
C GLY A 63 11.37 26.66 -13.90
N LEU A 64 11.14 26.09 -12.72
CA LEU A 64 9.85 25.56 -12.28
C LEU A 64 9.31 26.37 -11.11
N PRO A 65 7.98 26.58 -10.99
CA PRO A 65 7.42 27.22 -9.82
C PRO A 65 7.85 26.51 -8.52
N GLN A 66 8.20 27.29 -7.50
CA GLN A 66 8.72 26.80 -6.23
C GLN A 66 7.80 25.74 -5.60
N TRP A 67 6.48 25.96 -5.64
CA TRP A 67 5.52 25.01 -5.09
C TRP A 67 5.57 23.65 -5.83
N TRP A 68 5.82 23.65 -7.13
CA TRP A 68 5.91 22.44 -7.93
C TRP A 68 7.21 21.68 -7.62
N PHE A 69 8.33 22.40 -7.54
CA PHE A 69 9.60 21.82 -7.10
C PHE A 69 9.49 21.21 -5.69
N ALA A 70 8.81 21.89 -4.77
CA ALA A 70 8.57 21.38 -3.42
C ALA A 70 7.72 20.09 -3.43
N VAL A 71 6.69 20.00 -4.28
CA VAL A 71 5.89 18.77 -4.43
C VAL A 71 6.73 17.61 -4.98
N ILE A 72 7.68 17.86 -5.90
CA ILE A 72 8.62 16.84 -6.37
C ILE A 72 9.47 16.31 -5.21
N VAL A 73 10.01 17.21 -4.38
CA VAL A 73 10.79 16.81 -3.19
C VAL A 73 9.96 15.96 -2.23
N VAL A 74 8.72 16.37 -1.94
CA VAL A 74 7.78 15.58 -1.12
C VAL A 74 7.55 14.20 -1.74
N SER A 75 7.35 14.13 -3.06
CA SER A 75 7.15 12.87 -3.77
C SER A 75 8.35 11.93 -3.63
N VAL A 76 9.57 12.44 -3.81
CA VAL A 76 10.82 11.67 -3.65
C VAL A 76 10.95 11.13 -2.22
N VAL A 77 10.68 11.97 -1.21
CA VAL A 77 10.70 11.54 0.20
C VAL A 77 9.70 10.41 0.45
N PHE A 78 8.46 10.54 -0.04
CA PHE A 78 7.44 9.51 0.12
C PHE A 78 7.76 8.22 -0.65
N THR A 79 8.42 8.31 -1.81
CA THR A 79 8.95 7.13 -2.50
C THR A 79 9.93 6.36 -1.64
N PHE A 80 10.88 7.04 -0.98
CA PHE A 80 11.80 6.37 -0.05
C PHE A 80 11.08 5.76 1.16
N ILE A 81 10.05 6.42 1.70
CA ILE A 81 9.21 5.86 2.76
C ILE A 81 8.54 4.57 2.28
N VAL A 82 7.94 4.56 1.09
CA VAL A 82 7.28 3.37 0.54
C VAL A 82 8.27 2.24 0.30
N ILE A 83 9.45 2.53 -0.25
CA ILE A 83 10.53 1.53 -0.40
C ILE A 83 10.91 0.95 0.96
N PHE A 84 11.10 1.79 1.97
CA PHE A 84 11.40 1.34 3.33
C PHE A 84 10.29 0.44 3.89
N LEU A 85 9.02 0.84 3.76
CA LEU A 85 7.88 0.04 4.22
C LEU A 85 7.84 -1.32 3.51
N SER A 86 8.04 -1.33 2.19
CA SER A 86 8.02 -2.56 1.39
C SER A 86 9.16 -3.52 1.76
N LEU A 87 10.34 -3.01 2.09
CA LEU A 87 11.52 -3.84 2.36
C LEU A 87 11.61 -4.31 3.81
N PHE A 88 11.09 -3.52 4.76
CA PHE A 88 11.33 -3.75 6.18
C PHE A 88 10.06 -3.95 7.02
N VAL A 89 8.90 -3.56 6.53
CA VAL A 89 7.63 -3.61 7.29
C VAL A 89 6.68 -4.66 6.73
N PHE A 90 6.54 -4.74 5.41
CA PHE A 90 5.64 -5.70 4.78
C PHE A 90 6.23 -7.10 4.77
N GLN A 91 5.37 -8.10 4.94
CA GLN A 91 5.76 -9.50 5.00
C GLN A 91 5.31 -10.24 3.75
N ASP A 92 6.25 -10.88 3.06
CA ASP A 92 5.92 -11.83 2.00
C ASP A 92 5.27 -13.09 2.59
N MET A 93 4.09 -13.44 2.07
CA MET A 93 3.33 -14.60 2.51
C MET A 93 3.15 -15.60 1.37
N GLU A 94 3.43 -16.88 1.62
CA GLU A 94 3.19 -17.94 0.65
C GLU A 94 1.68 -18.21 0.51
N LEU A 95 1.22 -18.26 -0.74
CA LEU A 95 -0.18 -18.51 -1.10
C LEU A 95 -0.48 -20.01 -1.31
N SER A 96 0.46 -20.90 -0.98
CA SER A 96 0.25 -22.34 -1.13
C SER A 96 -0.86 -22.84 -0.20
N ASP A 97 -1.67 -23.75 -0.73
CA ASP A 97 -2.68 -24.45 0.03
C ASP A 97 -2.02 -25.32 1.10
N VAL A 98 -2.50 -25.23 2.35
CA VAL A 98 -1.98 -25.98 3.50
C VAL A 98 -2.02 -27.51 3.25
N ALA A 99 -2.89 -27.98 2.34
CA ALA A 99 -3.04 -29.38 1.98
C ALA A 99 -1.81 -30.02 1.30
N GLU A 100 -0.96 -29.25 0.61
CA GLU A 100 0.17 -29.83 -0.14
C GLU A 100 1.45 -30.03 0.70
N THR A 101 1.58 -29.34 1.84
CA THR A 101 2.81 -29.37 2.65
C THR A 101 2.97 -30.66 3.48
N GLY A 102 1.92 -31.48 3.59
CA GLY A 102 1.94 -32.75 4.31
C GLY A 102 2.65 -33.91 3.58
N GLU A 103 2.80 -33.85 2.26
CA GLU A 103 3.34 -34.99 1.48
C GLU A 103 4.85 -34.91 1.20
N LYS A 104 5.48 -33.72 1.24
CA LYS A 104 6.91 -33.57 0.88
C LYS A 104 7.92 -33.85 2.01
N LYS A 105 7.51 -34.45 3.13
CA LYS A 105 8.44 -34.90 4.21
C LYS A 105 8.62 -36.43 4.29
N LYS A 106 8.10 -37.20 3.33
CA LYS A 106 8.40 -38.64 3.19
C LYS A 106 8.95 -38.92 1.79
N GLY A 107 10.24 -38.70 1.61
CA GLY A 107 11.00 -39.06 0.40
C GLY A 107 12.49 -38.96 0.67
#